data_AF-A0ABD7CFK7-F1
#
_entry.id   AF-A0ABD7CFK7-F1
#
_cell.length_a   1.000
_cell.length_b   1.000
_cell.length_c   1.000
_cell.angle_alpha   90.00
_cell.angle_beta   90.00
_cell.angle_gamma   90.00
#
_symmetry.space_group_name_H-M   'P 1'
#
loop_
_entity.id
_entity.type
_entity.pdbx_description
1 polymer ?
#
loop_
_entity_poly.entity_id
_entity_poly.type
_entity_poly.pdbx_seq_one_letter_code
_entity_poly.pdbx_strand_id
1 'polypeptide(L)'
;MYKLSTIQKREKLNDVYAIDGKGNGGANHRYVICKHGETSWCNGNNSEGIYADIQFQNGARKEEKSIHGIANEDLLEIVRHRLQCFQSGPYSSRENACALTHIEEALMWLNRRVEDRIERKVLGTNNK
;
A
#
# COMPACT_ATOMS: atom_id res chain seq x y z
N MET A 1 -17.12 -0.90 -3.06
CA MET A 1 -16.10 -1.96 -3.16
C MET A 1 -15.87 -2.33 -4.62
N TYR A 2 -14.64 -2.51 -5.06
CA TYR A 2 -14.30 -3.02 -6.39
C TYR A 2 -12.96 -3.77 -6.38
N LYS A 3 -12.81 -4.75 -7.29
CA LYS A 3 -11.57 -5.51 -7.49
C LYS A 3 -10.56 -4.67 -8.28
N LEU A 4 -9.30 -4.66 -7.86
CA LEU A 4 -8.24 -3.96 -8.57
C LEU A 4 -7.83 -4.71 -9.85
N SER A 5 -7.53 -3.95 -10.90
CA SER A 5 -6.90 -4.48 -12.11
C SER A 5 -5.38 -4.52 -11.92
N THR A 6 -4.87 -5.65 -11.42
CA THR A 6 -3.43 -5.84 -11.15
C THR A 6 -2.62 -6.10 -12.43
N ILE A 7 -1.31 -5.79 -12.42
CA ILE A 7 -0.40 -5.99 -13.56
C ILE A 7 -0.26 -7.48 -13.91
N GLN A 8 -0.02 -8.34 -12.91
CA GLN A 8 0.00 -9.79 -13.11
C GLN A 8 -1.37 -10.25 -13.62
N LYS A 9 -1.42 -10.97 -14.75
CA LYS A 9 -2.67 -11.46 -15.34
C LYS A 9 -2.86 -12.99 -15.29
N ARG A 10 -1.79 -13.74 -15.05
CA ARG A 10 -1.78 -15.22 -15.04
C ARG A 10 -1.29 -15.73 -13.68
N GLU A 11 -1.72 -16.93 -13.30
CA GLU A 11 -1.31 -17.61 -12.05
C GLU A 11 -1.43 -16.70 -10.82
N LYS A 12 -2.56 -15.99 -10.71
CA LYS A 12 -2.78 -15.07 -9.58
C LYS A 12 -2.95 -15.86 -8.30
N LEU A 13 -2.09 -15.59 -7.33
CA LEU A 13 -2.24 -16.16 -5.99
C LEU A 13 -3.38 -15.48 -5.21
N ASN A 14 -3.46 -14.16 -5.34
CA ASN A 14 -4.35 -13.31 -4.54
C ASN A 14 -5.16 -12.35 -5.40
N ASP A 15 -6.33 -11.97 -4.88
CA ASP A 15 -7.14 -10.86 -5.34
C ASP A 15 -7.04 -9.68 -4.37
N VAL A 16 -7.10 -8.46 -4.91
CA VAL A 16 -7.03 -7.23 -4.12
C VAL A 16 -8.28 -6.39 -4.39
N TYR A 17 -8.91 -5.91 -3.33
CA TYR A 17 -10.14 -5.12 -3.38
C TYR A 17 -9.97 -3.80 -2.67
N ALA A 18 -10.48 -2.71 -3.26
CA ALA A 18 -10.79 -1.49 -2.53
C ALA A 18 -12.19 -1.66 -1.94
N ILE A 19 -12.33 -1.51 -0.62
CA ILE A 19 -13.58 -1.86 0.09
C ILE A 19 -14.36 -0.64 0.60
N ASP A 20 -13.81 0.56 0.50
CA ASP A 20 -14.47 1.82 0.82
C ASP A 20 -14.77 2.67 -0.44
N GLY A 21 -15.18 3.93 -0.22
CA GLY A 21 -15.29 4.95 -1.28
C GLY A 21 -14.01 5.79 -1.39
N LYS A 22 -13.86 6.50 -2.52
CA LYS A 22 -12.77 7.47 -2.66
C LYS A 22 -12.95 8.59 -1.64
N GLY A 23 -11.94 8.81 -0.80
CA GLY A 23 -11.92 9.90 0.18
C GLY A 23 -11.09 11.10 -0.31
N ASN A 24 -10.50 11.81 0.65
CA ASN A 24 -9.70 13.01 0.39
C ASN A 24 -8.50 12.68 -0.52
N GLY A 25 -8.27 13.49 -1.55
CA GLY A 25 -7.20 13.23 -2.53
C GLY A 25 -7.54 12.20 -3.62
N GLY A 26 -8.78 11.70 -3.67
CA GLY A 26 -9.27 10.87 -4.78
C GLY A 26 -8.88 9.39 -4.72
N ALA A 27 -8.31 8.94 -3.60
CA ALA A 27 -7.92 7.55 -3.36
C ALA A 27 -8.87 6.84 -2.36
N ASN A 28 -8.96 5.52 -2.47
CA ASN A 28 -9.52 4.65 -1.45
C ASN A 28 -8.55 4.54 -0.27
N HIS A 29 -9.06 4.33 0.95
CA HIS A 29 -8.26 4.24 2.16
C HIS A 29 -8.28 2.85 2.79
N ARG A 30 -9.20 1.97 2.37
CA ARG A 30 -9.27 0.60 2.88
C ARG A 30 -9.19 -0.43 1.76
N TYR A 31 -8.23 -1.32 1.87
CA TYR A 31 -7.99 -2.39 0.91
C TYR A 31 -7.91 -3.74 1.60
N VAL A 32 -8.33 -4.79 0.90
CA VAL A 32 -8.19 -6.17 1.37
C VAL A 32 -7.48 -7.01 0.34
N ILE A 33 -6.59 -7.88 0.82
CA ILE A 33 -5.95 -8.96 0.06
C ILE A 33 -6.58 -10.28 0.50
N CYS A 34 -7.07 -11.06 -0.45
CA CYS A 34 -7.65 -12.38 -0.20
C CYS A 34 -7.15 -13.42 -1.20
N LYS A 35 -7.35 -14.69 -0.89
CA LYS A 35 -7.02 -15.80 -1.81
C LYS A 35 -7.77 -15.66 -3.13
N HIS A 36 -7.08 -15.91 -4.24
CA HIS A 36 -7.68 -15.80 -5.56
C HIS A 36 -8.87 -16.78 -5.71
N GLY A 37 -10.01 -16.26 -6.17
CA GLY A 37 -11.22 -17.05 -6.40
C GLY A 37 -12.04 -17.37 -5.14
N GLU A 38 -11.54 -17.07 -3.94
CA GLU A 38 -12.28 -17.21 -2.69
C GLU A 38 -12.80 -15.84 -2.25
N THR A 39 -14.04 -15.55 -2.60
CA THR A 39 -14.74 -14.33 -2.16
C THR A 39 -16.09 -14.67 -1.55
N SER A 40 -16.09 -15.39 -0.44
CA SER A 40 -17.30 -15.49 0.39
C SER A 40 -17.35 -14.31 1.36
N TRP A 41 -17.82 -13.16 0.88
CA TRP A 41 -18.05 -11.96 1.69
C TRP A 41 -19.48 -11.92 2.26
N CYS A 42 -20.05 -13.10 2.51
CA CYS A 42 -21.44 -13.26 2.95
C CYS A 42 -21.46 -13.94 4.31
N ASN A 43 -22.30 -13.40 5.20
CA ASN A 43 -22.74 -13.99 6.47
C ASN A 43 -21.76 -13.94 7.65
N GLY A 44 -21.34 -12.74 8.02
CA GLY A 44 -20.96 -12.43 9.41
C GLY A 44 -19.59 -12.97 9.86
N ASN A 45 -18.82 -13.59 8.98
CA ASN A 45 -17.45 -13.98 9.25
C ASN A 45 -16.54 -13.56 8.09
N ASN A 46 -16.11 -12.29 8.09
CA ASN A 46 -15.16 -11.74 7.12
C ASN A 46 -13.72 -12.21 7.38
N SER A 47 -13.51 -13.45 7.85
CA SER A 47 -12.20 -13.95 8.28
C SER A 47 -11.64 -14.99 7.33
N GLU A 48 -12.49 -15.69 6.60
CA GLU A 48 -12.08 -16.82 5.78
C GLU A 48 -11.54 -16.32 4.43
N GLY A 49 -10.30 -16.70 4.11
CA GLY A 49 -9.63 -16.31 2.86
C GLY A 49 -9.04 -14.90 2.83
N ILE A 50 -9.22 -14.07 3.87
CA ILE A 50 -8.57 -12.75 3.97
C ILE A 50 -7.17 -12.90 4.55
N TYR A 51 -6.18 -12.37 3.85
CA TYR A 51 -4.78 -12.35 4.29
C TYR A 51 -4.37 -11.03 4.93
N ALA A 52 -4.96 -9.92 4.50
CA ALA A 52 -4.66 -8.60 5.06
C ALA A 52 -5.84 -7.64 4.87
N ASP A 53 -6.17 -6.90 5.92
CA ASP A 53 -7.04 -5.71 5.89
C ASP A 53 -6.16 -4.48 6.15
N ILE A 54 -6.09 -3.60 5.17
CA ILE A 54 -5.13 -2.49 5.10
C ILE A 54 -5.89 -1.18 5.19
N GLN A 55 -5.66 -0.43 6.26
CA GLN A 55 -6.16 0.94 6.45
C GLN A 55 -5.04 1.94 6.23
N PHE A 56 -5.16 2.75 5.18
CA PHE A 56 -4.31 3.91 4.93
C PHE A 56 -4.76 5.13 5.75
N GLN A 57 -3.82 6.01 6.04
CA GLN A 57 -4.09 7.33 6.61
C GLN A 57 -5.13 8.07 5.75
N ASN A 58 -6.25 8.47 6.35
CA ASN A 58 -7.30 9.25 5.69
C ASN A 58 -7.37 10.65 6.30
N GLY A 59 -6.96 11.65 5.53
CA GLY A 59 -6.83 13.02 5.98
C GLY A 59 -5.44 13.34 6.56
N ALA A 60 -5.14 14.63 6.67
CA ALA A 60 -3.84 15.08 7.13
C ALA A 60 -3.67 14.79 8.65
N ARG A 61 -2.52 14.23 9.04
CA ARG A 61 -2.31 13.65 10.38
C ARG A 61 -2.52 14.59 11.58
N LYS A 62 -2.52 15.91 11.39
CA LYS A 62 -2.77 16.90 12.46
C LYS A 62 -4.23 17.37 12.52
N GLU A 63 -5.09 16.89 11.63
CA GLU A 63 -6.50 17.24 11.60
C GLU A 63 -7.28 16.28 12.50
N GLU A 64 -8.18 16.82 13.33
CA GLU A 64 -8.95 16.06 14.33
C GLU A 64 -9.83 14.96 13.72
N LYS A 65 -10.35 15.19 12.51
CA LYS A 65 -11.22 14.25 11.79
C LYS A 65 -10.47 13.20 10.98
N SER A 66 -9.14 13.16 11.07
CA SER A 66 -8.34 12.20 10.33
C SER A 66 -8.41 10.81 10.94
N ILE A 67 -8.49 9.80 10.08
CA ILE A 67 -8.40 8.40 10.48
C ILE A 67 -6.95 7.98 10.31
N HIS A 68 -6.34 7.53 11.41
CA HIS A 68 -4.96 7.08 11.41
C HIS A 68 -4.82 5.74 10.69
N GLY A 69 -3.74 5.60 9.92
CA GLY A 69 -3.44 4.39 9.18
C GLY A 69 -2.04 4.43 8.61
N ILE A 70 -1.71 3.42 7.82
CA ILE A 70 -0.39 3.33 7.18
C ILE A 70 -0.24 4.35 6.05
N ALA A 71 0.99 4.60 5.67
CA ALA A 71 1.38 5.35 4.48
C ALA A 71 1.76 4.39 3.33
N ASN A 72 2.00 4.94 2.13
CA ASN A 72 2.46 4.12 1.00
C ASN A 72 3.86 3.56 1.25
N GLU A 73 4.67 4.38 1.91
CA GLU A 73 6.05 4.15 2.32
C GLU A 73 6.15 2.89 3.19
N ASP A 74 5.20 2.67 4.11
CA ASP A 74 5.22 1.50 5.00
C ASP A 74 5.15 0.18 4.21
N LEU A 75 4.28 0.10 3.21
CA LEU A 75 4.18 -1.09 2.36
C LEU A 75 5.40 -1.24 1.45
N LEU A 76 5.91 -0.13 0.90
CA LEU A 76 7.09 -0.13 0.05
C LEU A 76 8.34 -0.59 0.82
N GLU A 77 8.52 -0.15 2.07
CA GLU A 77 9.64 -0.58 2.93
C GLU A 77 9.57 -2.08 3.27
N ILE A 78 8.37 -2.60 3.54
CA ILE A 78 8.19 -4.05 3.75
C ILE A 78 8.62 -4.84 2.51
N VAL A 79 8.21 -4.40 1.31
CA VAL A 79 8.56 -5.07 0.06
C VAL A 79 10.05 -4.88 -0.25
N ARG A 80 10.60 -3.69 -0.02
CA ARG A 80 12.03 -3.38 -0.16
C ARG A 80 12.88 -4.34 0.68
N HIS A 81 12.58 -4.46 1.97
CA HIS A 81 13.30 -5.36 2.87
C HIS A 81 13.22 -6.82 2.40
N ARG A 82 12.02 -7.29 1.98
CA ARG A 82 11.87 -8.65 1.43
C ARG A 82 12.72 -8.87 0.18
N LEU A 83 12.75 -7.91 -0.75
CA LEU A 83 13.57 -8.01 -1.96
C LEU A 83 15.07 -8.01 -1.65
N GLN A 84 15.52 -7.23 -0.66
CA GLN A 84 16.89 -7.28 -0.18
C GLN A 84 17.25 -8.68 0.33
N CYS A 85 16.39 -9.30 1.16
CA CYS A 85 16.61 -10.66 1.64
C CYS A 85 16.67 -11.69 0.50
N PHE A 86 15.79 -11.59 -0.50
CA PHE A 86 15.83 -12.49 -1.66
C PHE A 86 17.08 -12.27 -2.50
N GLN A 87 17.49 -11.02 -2.70
CA GLN A 87 18.67 -10.67 -3.47
C GLN A 87 19.98 -11.08 -2.79
N SER A 88 20.03 -11.05 -1.45
CA SER A 88 21.17 -11.56 -0.68
C SER A 88 21.14 -13.08 -0.50
N GLY A 89 19.99 -13.71 -0.77
CA GLY A 89 19.74 -15.12 -0.54
C GLY A 89 19.97 -16.02 -1.77
N PRO A 90 19.60 -17.31 -1.66
CA PRO A 90 19.78 -18.29 -2.74
C PRO A 90 18.88 -18.06 -3.95
N TYR A 91 17.89 -17.17 -3.84
CA TYR A 91 16.92 -16.84 -4.89
C TYR A 91 17.16 -15.46 -5.50
N SER A 92 18.43 -15.04 -5.55
CA SER A 92 18.82 -13.77 -6.18
C SER A 92 18.54 -13.79 -7.67
N SER A 93 18.08 -12.67 -8.22
CA SER A 93 17.78 -12.56 -9.65
C SER A 93 17.95 -11.13 -10.15
N ARG A 94 18.09 -10.95 -11.46
CA ARG A 94 18.19 -9.62 -12.07
C ARG A 94 16.87 -8.85 -11.90
N GLU A 95 15.75 -9.55 -11.99
CA GLU A 95 14.41 -9.01 -11.86
C GLU A 95 14.15 -8.50 -10.44
N ASN A 96 14.62 -9.21 -9.41
CA ASN A 96 14.57 -8.77 -8.02
C ASN A 96 15.38 -7.49 -7.81
N ALA A 97 16.61 -7.43 -8.34
CA ALA A 97 17.46 -6.24 -8.26
C ALA A 97 16.81 -5.02 -8.93
N CYS A 98 16.22 -5.19 -10.12
CA CYS A 98 15.52 -4.12 -10.83
C CYS A 98 14.30 -3.62 -10.05
N ALA A 99 13.47 -4.53 -9.53
CA ALA A 99 12.33 -4.17 -8.70
C ALA A 99 12.76 -3.41 -7.43
N LEU A 100 13.85 -3.85 -6.79
CA LEU A 100 14.41 -3.19 -5.61
C LEU A 100 14.83 -1.75 -5.92
N THR A 101 15.56 -1.52 -7.02
CA THR A 101 15.98 -0.17 -7.44
C THR A 101 14.79 0.77 -7.63
N HIS A 102 13.73 0.31 -8.30
CA HIS A 102 12.55 1.16 -8.53
C HIS A 102 11.75 1.44 -7.26
N ILE A 103 11.73 0.50 -6.31
CA ILE A 103 11.10 0.74 -5.00
C ILE A 103 11.91 1.76 -4.20
N GLU A 104 13.25 1.67 -4.22
CA GLU A 104 14.12 2.65 -3.56
C GLU A 104 13.98 4.05 -4.16
N GLU A 105 13.87 4.16 -5.48
CA GLU A 105 13.59 5.42 -6.15
C GLU A 105 12.21 5.99 -5.78
N ALA A 106 11.18 5.15 -5.73
CA ALA A 106 9.85 5.56 -5.29
C ALA A 106 9.86 6.11 -3.85
N LEU A 107 10.55 5.41 -2.93
CA LEU A 107 10.73 5.84 -1.55
C LEU A 107 11.49 7.17 -1.45
N MET A 108 12.54 7.36 -2.26
CA MET A 108 13.27 8.63 -2.33
C MET A 108 12.35 9.79 -2.74
N TRP A 109 11.51 9.62 -3.78
CA TRP A 109 10.58 10.66 -4.22
C TRP A 109 9.50 10.97 -3.18
N LEU A 110 8.98 9.94 -2.50
CA LEU A 110 8.04 10.10 -1.40
C LEU A 110 8.68 10.88 -0.23
N ASN A 111 9.91 10.54 0.16
CA ASN A 111 10.64 11.25 1.20
C ASN A 111 10.93 12.72 0.81
N ARG A 112 11.33 12.97 -0.44
CA ARG A 112 11.57 14.34 -0.93
C ARG A 112 10.33 15.22 -0.79
N ARG A 113 9.13 14.67 -1.03
CA ARG A 113 7.86 15.38 -0.79
C ARG A 113 7.64 15.68 0.69
N VAL A 114 8.04 14.79 1.59
CA VAL A 114 7.94 15.02 3.03
C VAL A 114 8.87 16.16 3.45
N GLU A 115 10.15 16.11 3.06
CA GLU A 115 11.15 17.14 3.36
C GLU A 115 10.71 18.53 2.88
N ASP A 116 10.27 18.64 1.62
CA ASP A 116 9.75 19.90 1.08
C ASP A 116 8.55 20.44 1.88
N ARG A 117 7.69 19.58 2.43
CA ARG A 117 6.59 20.02 3.30
C ARG A 117 7.06 20.40 4.70
N ILE A 118 8.17 19.84 5.19
CA ILE A 118 8.82 20.24 6.45
C ILE A 118 9.40 21.64 6.29
N GLU A 119 10.18 21.87 5.24
CA GLU A 119 10.81 23.17 4.93
C GLU A 119 9.76 24.29 4.85
N ARG A 120 8.62 24.00 4.23
CA ARG A 120 7.48 24.92 4.12
C ARG A 120 6.61 25.00 5.39
N LYS A 121 6.90 24.21 6.42
CA LYS A 121 6.16 24.13 7.69
C LYS A 121 4.68 23.74 7.54
N VAL A 122 4.33 23.03 6.47
CA VAL A 122 2.95 22.58 6.16
C VAL A 122 2.74 21.08 6.36
N LEU A 123 3.77 20.34 6.79
CA LEU A 123 3.68 18.89 6.97
C LEU A 123 2.58 18.51 7.98
N GLY A 124 1.71 17.60 7.54
CA GLY A 124 0.59 17.07 8.32
C GLY A 124 -0.66 17.94 8.35
N THR A 125 -0.70 19.01 7.54
CA THR A 125 -1.88 19.89 7.37
C THR A 125 -2.42 19.81 5.94
N ASN A 126 -3.60 20.39 5.70
CA ASN A 126 -4.17 20.54 4.35
C ASN A 126 -3.58 21.73 3.56
N ASN A 127 -2.68 22.52 4.16
CA ASN A 127 -2.02 23.63 3.48
C ASN A 127 -1.11 23.11 2.35
N LYS A 128 -1.14 23.79 1.21
CA LYS A 128 -0.37 23.42 0.03
C LYS A 128 1.07 23.85 0.14
#